data_AF-A0A9P9QB75-F1
#
_entry.id   AF-A0A9P9QB75-F1
#
_cell.length_a   1.000
_cell.length_b   1.000
_cell.length_c   1.000
_cell.angle_alpha   90.00
_cell.angle_beta   90.00
_cell.angle_gamma   90.00
#
_symmetry.space_group_name_H-M   'P 1'
#
loop_
_entity.id
_entity.type
_entity.pdbx_description
1 polymer ?
#
loop_
_entity_poly.entity_id
_entity_poly.type
_entity_poly.pdbx_seq_one_letter_code
_entity_poly.pdbx_strand_id
1 'polypeptide(L)'
;MALPVATPRALPPLLRYVDHNLMQNVSAHNRPPHPNATCPVCFLQWDSSPMVTVAAASSLRTTPKATSVIISTFLPLSPCRHWVHYSCLIWLATQTTSDHKDRCPVCHIQLFEWEGITALTLATRTDLELQDQQKDGFFHPISHVYTPSDRTAYETECTLIDSLIAHFFFAQLNQPSRFVDLSPDLLRPAAKWLSWTTQTGFLLLGMLIAIKMRRFLLEGHKGIVSTESWKEFDEGVKALQKRIMDEVHQP
;
A
#
# COMPACT_ATOMS: atom_id res chain seq x y z
N MET A 1 -16.02 -42.20 -23.65
CA MET A 1 -15.78 -41.53 -22.35
C MET A 1 -15.00 -40.26 -22.64
N ALA A 2 -15.60 -39.08 -22.45
CA ALA A 2 -14.88 -37.82 -22.57
C ALA A 2 -14.05 -37.60 -21.29
N LEU A 3 -12.78 -37.22 -21.43
CA LEU A 3 -11.95 -36.84 -20.29
C LEU A 3 -12.56 -35.60 -19.61
N PRO A 4 -12.57 -35.53 -18.27
CA PRO A 4 -13.07 -34.36 -17.57
C PRO A 4 -12.25 -33.13 -17.98
N VAL A 5 -12.94 -32.08 -18.42
CA VAL A 5 -12.34 -30.78 -18.73
C VAL A 5 -11.72 -30.26 -17.43
N ALA A 6 -10.40 -30.16 -17.40
CA ALA A 6 -9.69 -29.62 -16.25
C ALA A 6 -10.15 -28.17 -16.03
N THR A 7 -10.72 -27.88 -14.86
CA THR A 7 -11.05 -26.51 -14.46
C THR A 7 -9.78 -25.67 -14.47
N PRO A 8 -9.78 -24.47 -15.07
CA PRO A 8 -8.63 -23.57 -15.05
C PRO A 8 -8.17 -23.36 -13.61
N ARG A 9 -6.86 -23.56 -13.37
CA ARG A 9 -6.28 -23.32 -12.05
C ARG A 9 -6.35 -21.82 -11.78
N ALA A 10 -6.94 -21.43 -10.64
CA ALA A 10 -6.99 -20.03 -10.22
C ALA A 10 -5.56 -19.43 -10.20
N LEU A 11 -5.43 -18.21 -10.72
CA LEU A 11 -4.16 -17.49 -10.70
C LEU A 11 -3.83 -17.08 -9.26
N PRO A 12 -2.54 -17.02 -8.89
CA PRO A 12 -2.15 -16.52 -7.58
C PRO A 12 -2.34 -14.99 -7.49
N PRO A 13 -2.59 -14.45 -6.29
CA PRO A 13 -2.48 -13.01 -6.05
C PRO A 13 -1.07 -12.49 -6.35
N LEU A 14 -0.94 -11.22 -6.74
CA LEU A 14 0.34 -10.57 -7.07
C LEU A 14 1.42 -10.79 -5.99
N LEU A 15 1.09 -10.64 -4.71
CA LEU A 15 2.07 -10.84 -3.63
C LEU A 15 2.63 -12.28 -3.62
N ARG A 16 1.75 -13.28 -3.75
CA ARG A 16 2.14 -14.69 -3.83
C ARG A 16 2.92 -15.00 -5.10
N TYR A 17 2.56 -14.37 -6.21
CA TYR A 17 3.28 -14.49 -7.47
C TYR A 17 4.70 -13.95 -7.36
N VAL A 18 4.86 -12.76 -6.78
CA VAL A 18 6.16 -12.13 -6.56
C VAL A 18 7.00 -12.93 -5.57
N ASP A 19 6.45 -13.31 -4.42
CA ASP A 19 7.17 -14.11 -3.42
C ASP A 19 7.60 -15.46 -4.00
N HIS A 20 6.75 -16.10 -4.82
CA HIS A 20 7.11 -17.33 -5.52
C HIS A 20 8.30 -17.11 -6.48
N ASN A 21 8.24 -16.08 -7.32
CA ASN A 21 9.32 -15.80 -8.28
C ASN A 21 10.61 -15.33 -7.61
N LEU A 22 10.53 -14.55 -6.54
CA LEU A 22 11.68 -14.07 -5.78
C LEU A 22 12.31 -15.18 -4.93
N MET A 23 11.51 -16.03 -4.28
CA MET A 23 12.05 -16.98 -3.29
C MET A 23 12.32 -18.36 -3.87
N GLN A 24 11.51 -18.83 -4.83
CA GLN A 24 11.62 -20.21 -5.31
C GLN A 24 12.51 -20.38 -6.54
N ASN A 25 12.67 -19.31 -7.34
CA ASN A 25 13.45 -19.34 -8.58
C ASN A 25 14.75 -18.52 -8.49
N VAL A 26 15.34 -18.39 -7.30
CA VAL A 26 16.57 -17.60 -7.06
C VAL A 26 17.70 -18.02 -7.98
N SER A 27 17.85 -19.32 -8.27
CA SER A 27 18.90 -19.85 -9.14
C SER A 27 18.81 -19.36 -10.59
N ALA A 28 17.64 -18.91 -11.02
CA ALA A 28 17.40 -18.37 -12.35
C ALA A 28 17.57 -16.85 -12.40
N HIS A 29 17.63 -16.14 -11.28
CA HIS A 29 17.75 -14.68 -11.30
C HIS A 29 19.03 -14.23 -12.01
N ASN A 30 18.96 -13.11 -12.73
CA ASN A 30 20.11 -12.49 -13.37
C ASN A 30 20.87 -13.42 -14.34
N ARG A 31 20.17 -14.41 -14.92
CA ARG A 31 20.74 -15.38 -15.87
C ARG A 31 19.82 -15.55 -17.08
N PRO A 32 19.52 -14.47 -17.84
CA PRO A 32 18.69 -14.59 -19.03
C PRO A 32 19.36 -15.51 -20.07
N PRO A 33 18.58 -16.20 -20.92
CA PRO A 33 19.12 -17.09 -21.96
C PRO A 33 20.07 -16.39 -22.93
N HIS A 34 19.89 -15.08 -23.13
CA HIS A 34 20.72 -14.27 -24.00
C HIS A 34 21.48 -13.21 -23.18
N PRO A 35 22.80 -13.06 -23.35
CA PRO A 35 23.60 -12.09 -22.60
C PRO A 35 23.20 -10.64 -22.90
N ASN A 36 22.61 -10.40 -24.07
CA ASN A 36 22.12 -9.08 -24.50
C ASN A 36 20.63 -8.89 -24.23
N ALA A 37 20.03 -9.66 -23.30
CA ALA A 37 18.62 -9.51 -22.96
C ALA A 37 18.34 -8.09 -22.44
N THR A 38 17.29 -7.48 -22.98
CA THR A 38 16.77 -6.19 -22.53
C THR A 38 15.43 -6.36 -21.85
N CYS A 39 15.15 -5.49 -20.89
CA CYS A 39 13.86 -5.44 -20.23
C CYS A 39 12.83 -4.83 -21.17
N PRO A 40 11.66 -5.47 -21.39
CA PRO A 40 10.64 -4.96 -22.31
C PRO A 40 9.92 -3.71 -21.78
N VAL A 41 10.18 -3.30 -20.53
CA VAL A 41 9.52 -2.16 -19.87
C VAL A 41 10.40 -0.91 -19.92
N CYS A 42 11.66 -1.01 -19.50
CA CYS A 42 12.59 0.12 -19.46
C CYS A 42 13.57 0.15 -20.64
N PHE A 43 13.59 -0.90 -21.48
CA PHE A 43 14.50 -1.08 -22.62
C PHE A 43 16.00 -1.09 -22.27
N LEU A 44 16.35 -1.19 -20.99
CA LEU A 44 17.73 -1.31 -20.51
C LEU A 44 18.18 -2.77 -20.49
N GLN A 45 19.49 -3.00 -20.51
CA GLN A 45 20.06 -4.35 -20.37
C GLN A 45 19.74 -4.93 -18.99
N TRP A 46 19.71 -6.26 -18.91
CA TRP A 46 19.33 -6.97 -17.69
C TRP A 46 20.22 -6.67 -16.47
N ASP A 47 21.49 -6.38 -16.71
CA ASP A 47 22.50 -6.02 -15.71
C ASP A 47 22.59 -4.51 -15.45
N SER A 48 21.88 -3.71 -16.25
CA SER A 48 21.76 -2.27 -16.05
C SER A 48 20.72 -1.98 -14.97
N SER A 49 21.04 -1.04 -14.09
CA SER A 49 20.07 -0.56 -13.11
C SER A 49 18.98 0.22 -13.84
N PRO A 50 17.69 -0.13 -13.69
CA PRO A 50 16.64 0.74 -14.19
C PRO A 50 16.75 2.06 -13.45
N MET A 51 16.89 3.17 -14.20
CA MET A 51 16.63 4.51 -13.67
C MET A 51 15.13 4.64 -13.47
N VAL A 52 14.55 3.86 -12.57
CA VAL A 52 13.38 4.36 -11.86
C VAL A 52 14.00 5.45 -11.00
N THR A 53 13.81 6.71 -11.41
CA THR A 53 14.15 7.84 -10.55
C THR A 53 13.30 7.66 -9.30
N VAL A 54 13.89 7.06 -8.26
CA VAL A 54 13.45 7.25 -6.89
C VAL A 54 13.69 8.74 -6.69
N ALA A 55 12.68 9.56 -6.97
CA ALA A 55 12.74 10.95 -6.59
C ALA A 55 12.84 10.89 -5.07
N ALA A 56 14.06 11.10 -4.54
CA ALA A 56 14.27 11.21 -3.11
C ALA A 56 13.25 12.23 -2.63
N ALA A 57 12.24 11.76 -1.89
CA ALA A 57 11.09 12.56 -1.53
C ALA A 57 11.59 13.90 -1.02
N SER A 58 11.26 14.94 -1.77
CA SER A 58 11.80 16.28 -1.62
C SER A 58 11.27 16.89 -0.33
N SER A 59 11.86 16.48 0.79
CA SER A 59 11.80 17.24 2.02
C SER A 59 12.72 18.44 1.81
N LEU A 60 12.11 19.62 1.72
CA LEU A 60 12.76 20.91 1.54
C LEU A 60 14.09 20.98 2.32
N ARG A 61 15.19 21.21 1.58
CA ARG A 61 16.54 21.52 2.09
C ARG A 61 17.22 20.41 2.88
N THR A 62 17.62 19.34 2.22
CA THR A 62 18.83 18.63 2.62
C THR A 62 19.67 18.32 1.39
N THR A 63 20.99 18.36 1.58
CA THR A 63 22.02 18.14 0.56
C THR A 63 21.73 16.89 -0.28
N PRO A 64 22.16 16.84 -1.56
CA PRO A 64 21.97 15.67 -2.42
C PRO A 64 22.58 14.45 -1.74
N LYS A 65 21.72 13.63 -1.13
CA LYS A 65 22.09 12.37 -0.51
C LYS A 65 22.47 11.43 -1.65
N ALA A 66 23.69 10.90 -1.60
CA ALA A 66 24.17 9.93 -2.59
C ALA A 66 23.12 8.84 -2.78
N THR A 67 22.48 8.82 -3.95
CA THR A 67 21.46 7.84 -4.29
C THR A 67 22.19 6.53 -4.55
N SER A 68 22.08 5.58 -3.62
CA SER A 68 22.60 4.24 -3.86
C SER A 68 21.90 3.67 -5.09
N VAL A 69 22.67 3.30 -6.11
CA VAL A 69 22.14 2.61 -7.29
C VAL A 69 21.65 1.23 -6.84
N ILE A 70 20.33 1.04 -6.76
CA ILE A 70 19.74 -0.25 -6.43
C ILE A 70 19.58 -1.03 -7.72
N ILE A 71 20.46 -2.03 -7.92
CA ILE A 71 20.34 -2.95 -9.05
C ILE A 71 19.08 -3.80 -8.85
N SER A 72 18.13 -3.69 -9.77
CA SER A 72 16.91 -4.49 -9.73
C SER A 72 17.18 -5.91 -10.22
N THR A 73 16.73 -6.92 -9.49
CA THR A 73 16.84 -8.32 -9.90
C THR A 73 16.11 -8.56 -11.23
N PHE A 74 16.75 -9.21 -12.20
CA PHE A 74 16.15 -9.59 -13.46
C PHE A 74 15.53 -10.99 -13.35
N LEU A 75 14.23 -11.08 -13.58
CA LEU A 75 13.40 -12.25 -13.25
C LEU A 75 12.78 -12.87 -14.50
N PRO A 76 12.71 -14.21 -14.62
CA PRO A 76 11.82 -14.86 -15.57
C PRO A 76 10.38 -14.85 -15.05
N LEU A 77 9.43 -14.43 -15.90
CA LEU A 77 8.00 -14.47 -15.64
C LEU A 77 7.46 -15.88 -15.85
N SER A 78 6.55 -16.32 -14.98
CA SER A 78 5.85 -17.60 -15.12
C SER A 78 4.42 -17.33 -15.61
N PRO A 79 3.88 -18.10 -16.57
CA PRO A 79 4.48 -19.30 -17.19
C PRO A 79 5.29 -19.02 -18.47
N CYS A 80 5.28 -17.78 -18.99
CA CYS A 80 5.76 -17.48 -20.35
C CYS A 80 7.28 -17.36 -20.52
N ARG A 81 8.06 -17.35 -19.43
CA ARG A 81 9.53 -17.25 -19.40
C ARG A 81 10.11 -15.98 -20.02
N HIS A 82 9.30 -14.96 -20.29
CA HIS A 82 9.80 -13.62 -20.62
C HIS A 82 10.49 -12.99 -19.41
N TRP A 83 11.49 -12.15 -19.64
CA TRP A 83 12.30 -11.59 -18.55
C TRP A 83 12.01 -10.11 -18.34
N VAL A 84 12.05 -9.67 -17.08
CA VAL A 84 11.80 -8.28 -16.70
C VAL A 84 12.58 -7.93 -15.43
N HIS A 85 12.96 -6.67 -15.28
CA HIS A 85 13.44 -6.18 -13.98
C HIS A 85 12.30 -6.24 -12.96
N TYR A 86 12.62 -6.69 -11.75
CA TYR A 86 11.66 -6.79 -10.66
C TYR A 86 10.96 -5.45 -10.40
N SER A 87 11.71 -4.35 -10.35
CA SER A 87 11.14 -3.02 -10.13
C SER A 87 10.24 -2.58 -11.27
N CYS A 88 10.56 -2.95 -12.52
CA CYS A 88 9.69 -2.68 -13.67
C CYS A 88 8.38 -3.47 -13.61
N LEU A 89 8.41 -4.72 -13.12
CA LEU A 89 7.21 -5.52 -12.90
C LEU A 89 6.31 -4.89 -11.83
N ILE A 90 6.90 -4.49 -10.68
CA ILE A 90 6.13 -3.83 -9.62
C ILE A 90 5.57 -2.50 -10.11
N TRP A 91 6.39 -1.68 -10.79
CA TRP A 91 5.96 -0.42 -11.36
C TRP A 91 4.76 -0.59 -12.30
N LEU A 92 4.81 -1.56 -13.23
CA LEU A 92 3.67 -1.91 -14.08
C LEU A 92 2.42 -2.31 -13.27
N ALA A 93 2.61 -3.17 -12.26
CA ALA A 93 1.52 -3.62 -11.41
C ALA A 93 0.88 -2.49 -10.59
N THR A 94 1.61 -1.40 -10.35
CA THR A 94 1.15 -0.26 -9.56
C THR A 94 0.51 0.86 -10.38
N GLN A 95 0.53 0.78 -11.71
CA GLN A 95 -0.13 1.80 -12.54
C GLN A 95 -1.65 1.70 -12.43
N THR A 96 -2.28 2.83 -12.08
CA THR A 96 -3.73 2.94 -11.92
C THR A 96 -4.47 2.94 -13.26
N THR A 97 -3.82 3.41 -14.32
CA THR A 97 -4.42 3.62 -15.66
C THR A 97 -4.16 2.49 -16.65
N SER A 98 -3.39 1.46 -16.28
CA SER A 98 -3.00 0.39 -17.19
C SER A 98 -3.94 -0.82 -17.11
N ASP A 99 -4.60 -1.13 -18.23
CA ASP A 99 -5.40 -2.35 -18.42
C ASP A 99 -4.56 -3.65 -18.47
N HIS A 100 -3.23 -3.53 -18.35
CA HIS A 100 -2.29 -4.63 -18.51
C HIS A 100 -1.39 -4.84 -17.29
N LYS A 101 -1.77 -4.27 -16.14
CA LYS A 101 -1.03 -4.35 -14.87
C LYS A 101 -0.83 -5.77 -14.33
N ASP A 102 -1.64 -6.73 -14.79
CA ASP A 102 -1.62 -8.14 -14.39
C ASP A 102 -1.10 -9.09 -15.49
N ARG A 103 -0.57 -8.54 -16.59
CA ARG A 103 -0.18 -9.28 -17.78
C ARG A 103 1.31 -9.17 -18.08
N CYS A 104 1.83 -10.15 -18.80
CA CYS A 104 3.16 -10.08 -19.37
C CYS A 104 3.24 -8.95 -20.41
N PRO A 105 4.22 -8.04 -20.33
CA PRO A 105 4.35 -6.93 -21.29
C PRO A 105 4.75 -7.38 -22.72
N VAL A 106 5.14 -8.64 -22.90
CA VAL A 106 5.59 -9.17 -24.21
C VAL A 106 4.50 -10.00 -24.89
N CYS A 107 3.87 -10.92 -24.15
CA CYS A 107 2.90 -11.87 -24.72
C CYS A 107 1.48 -11.71 -24.17
N HIS A 108 1.26 -10.74 -23.28
CA HIS A 108 -0.04 -10.39 -22.69
C HIS A 108 -0.78 -11.51 -21.95
N ILE A 109 -0.11 -12.65 -21.67
CA ILE A 109 -0.68 -13.67 -20.79
C ILE A 109 -0.87 -13.10 -19.39
N GLN A 110 -1.99 -13.42 -18.76
CA GLN A 110 -2.26 -13.04 -17.38
C GLN A 110 -1.32 -13.81 -16.45
N LEU A 111 -0.62 -13.09 -15.58
CA LEU A 111 0.41 -13.64 -14.70
C LEU A 111 -0.13 -13.94 -13.30
N PHE A 112 -1.01 -13.07 -12.81
CA PHE A 112 -1.55 -13.09 -11.46
C PHE A 112 -2.92 -12.43 -11.42
N GLU A 113 -3.63 -12.62 -10.32
CA GLU A 113 -4.80 -11.81 -9.98
C GLU A 113 -4.33 -10.50 -9.34
N TRP A 114 -4.81 -9.37 -9.88
CA TRP A 114 -4.43 -8.05 -9.38
C TRP A 114 -5.33 -7.64 -8.22
N GLU A 115 -4.70 -7.28 -7.11
CA GLU A 115 -5.36 -6.75 -5.93
C GLU A 115 -4.66 -5.44 -5.54
N GLY A 116 -5.41 -4.34 -5.41
CA GLY A 116 -4.83 -3.04 -5.09
C GLY A 116 -4.00 -3.02 -3.81
N ILE A 117 -4.41 -3.78 -2.80
CA ILE A 117 -3.69 -3.90 -1.52
C ILE A 117 -2.31 -4.55 -1.71
N THR A 118 -2.19 -5.59 -2.54
CA THR A 118 -0.90 -6.27 -2.77
C THR A 118 0.03 -5.42 -3.62
N ALA A 119 -0.50 -4.71 -4.62
CA ALA A 119 0.26 -3.75 -5.41
C ALA A 119 0.81 -2.61 -4.54
N LEU A 120 -0.03 -2.02 -3.68
CA LEU A 120 0.37 -0.98 -2.73
C LEU A 120 1.43 -1.50 -1.75
N THR A 121 1.23 -2.70 -1.20
CA THR A 121 2.19 -3.34 -0.28
C THR A 121 3.55 -3.51 -0.93
N LEU A 122 3.58 -3.97 -2.20
CA LEU A 122 4.83 -4.16 -2.93
C LEU A 122 5.49 -2.83 -3.25
N ALA A 123 4.74 -1.83 -3.70
CA ALA A 123 5.26 -0.49 -3.95
C ALA A 123 5.98 0.07 -2.72
N THR A 124 5.32 0.00 -1.56
CA THR A 124 5.89 0.42 -0.27
C THR A 124 7.14 -0.38 0.10
N ARG A 125 7.15 -1.71 -0.10
CA ARG A 125 8.34 -2.55 0.18
C ARG A 125 9.53 -2.22 -0.71
N THR A 126 9.27 -1.82 -1.95
CA THR A 126 10.32 -1.52 -2.94
C THR A 126 10.73 -0.06 -2.98
N ASP A 127 10.12 0.79 -2.14
CA ASP A 127 10.26 2.26 -2.20
C ASP A 127 10.03 2.80 -3.62
N LEU A 128 9.15 2.14 -4.39
CA LEU A 128 8.79 2.59 -5.73
C LEU A 128 7.75 3.69 -5.57
N GLU A 129 8.02 4.81 -6.21
CA GLU A 129 7.06 5.89 -6.31
C GLU A 129 5.83 5.37 -7.07
N LEU A 130 4.70 5.31 -6.36
CA LEU A 130 3.42 5.12 -7.01
C LEU A 130 3.23 6.32 -7.93
N GLN A 131 2.96 6.05 -9.21
CA GLN A 131 2.69 7.10 -10.18
C GLN A 131 1.32 7.71 -9.88
N ASP A 132 1.27 8.57 -8.86
CA ASP A 132 0.11 9.35 -8.45
C ASP A 132 -0.01 10.57 -9.36
N GLN A 133 0.13 10.34 -10.67
CA GLN A 133 0.17 11.40 -11.69
C GLN A 133 -1.21 11.97 -12.00
N GLN A 134 -2.28 11.32 -11.55
CA GLN A 134 -3.49 12.08 -11.37
C GLN A 134 -3.28 12.98 -10.16
N LYS A 135 -3.42 14.29 -10.36
CA LYS A 135 -3.82 15.20 -9.29
C LYS A 135 -5.19 14.70 -8.81
N ASP A 136 -5.17 13.63 -8.04
CA ASP A 136 -6.36 13.09 -7.41
C ASP A 136 -6.63 14.00 -6.24
N GLY A 137 -7.81 14.58 -6.29
CA GLY A 137 -8.32 15.52 -5.32
C GLY A 137 -9.80 15.65 -5.57
N PHE A 138 -10.49 16.25 -4.63
CA PHE A 138 -11.93 16.43 -4.73
C PHE A 138 -12.25 17.89 -4.47
N PHE A 139 -13.29 18.36 -5.12
CA PHE A 139 -13.87 19.64 -4.75
C PHE A 139 -14.68 19.43 -3.49
N HIS A 140 -14.31 20.13 -2.42
CA HIS A 140 -15.07 20.07 -1.18
C HIS A 140 -16.50 20.58 -1.43
N PRO A 141 -17.56 19.84 -1.04
CA PRO A 141 -18.93 20.10 -1.50
C PRO A 141 -19.50 21.45 -1.03
N ILE A 142 -18.96 22.01 0.06
CA ILE A 142 -19.43 23.28 0.63
C ILE A 142 -18.59 24.47 0.15
N SER A 143 -17.27 24.30 0.08
CA SER A 143 -16.36 25.42 -0.22
C SER A 143 -15.98 25.51 -1.69
N HIS A 144 -16.28 24.46 -2.47
CA HIS A 144 -15.84 24.30 -3.85
C HIS A 144 -14.32 24.49 -4.05
N VAL A 145 -13.54 24.34 -2.99
CA VAL A 145 -12.08 24.35 -3.05
C VAL A 145 -11.62 22.95 -3.43
N TYR A 146 -10.77 22.87 -4.44
CA TYR A 146 -10.09 21.63 -4.79
C TYR A 146 -9.10 21.28 -3.68
N THR A 147 -9.33 20.16 -3.01
CA THR A 147 -8.44 19.61 -2.00
C THR A 147 -7.63 18.49 -2.64
N PRO A 148 -6.29 18.61 -2.74
CA PRO A 148 -5.45 17.53 -3.20
C PRO A 148 -5.55 16.35 -2.22
N SER A 149 -5.59 15.13 -2.75
CA SER A 149 -5.57 13.87 -2.02
C SER A 149 -4.24 13.16 -2.25
N ASP A 150 -3.17 13.94 -2.33
CA ASP A 150 -1.81 13.44 -2.53
C ASP A 150 -1.17 12.96 -1.21
N ARG A 151 0.05 12.45 -1.32
CA ARG A 151 0.88 12.05 -0.17
C ARG A 151 1.02 13.15 0.89
N THR A 152 1.19 14.40 0.49
CA THR A 152 1.40 15.53 1.41
C THR A 152 0.13 15.78 2.23
N ALA A 153 -1.04 15.69 1.60
CA ALA A 153 -2.32 15.79 2.28
C ALA A 153 -2.49 14.66 3.32
N TYR A 154 -2.16 13.42 2.94
CA TYR A 154 -2.19 12.28 3.87
C TYR A 154 -1.23 12.44 5.06
N GLU A 155 0.01 12.88 4.81
CA GLU A 155 1.01 13.12 5.87
C GLU A 155 0.58 14.27 6.80
N THR A 156 -0.04 15.31 6.26
CA THR A 156 -0.62 16.42 7.03
C THR A 156 -1.74 15.92 7.95
N GLU A 157 -2.62 15.04 7.45
CA GLU A 157 -3.69 14.43 8.25
C GLU A 157 -3.16 13.50 9.32
N CYS A 158 -2.16 12.69 9.00
CA CYS A 158 -1.49 11.87 10.01
C CYS A 158 -0.95 12.73 11.16
N THR A 159 -0.33 13.86 10.82
CA THR A 159 0.19 14.82 11.81
C THR A 159 -0.94 15.44 12.64
N LEU A 160 -2.06 15.79 12.01
CA LEU A 160 -3.25 16.28 12.70
C LEU A 160 -3.80 15.23 13.66
N ILE A 161 -4.00 13.98 13.21
CA ILE A 161 -4.49 12.87 14.02
C ILE A 161 -3.56 12.64 15.21
N ASP A 162 -2.24 12.60 14.99
CA ASP A 162 -1.26 12.44 16.06
C ASP A 162 -1.36 13.59 17.07
N SER A 163 -1.54 14.83 16.60
CA SER A 163 -1.71 16.01 17.45
C SER A 163 -3.00 15.97 18.25
N LEU A 164 -4.11 15.54 17.64
CA LEU A 164 -5.41 15.37 18.30
C LEU A 164 -5.32 14.29 19.38
N ILE A 165 -4.68 13.16 19.08
CA ILE A 165 -4.43 12.09 20.07
C ILE A 165 -3.64 12.65 21.24
N ALA A 166 -2.48 13.28 20.99
CA ALA A 166 -1.64 13.80 22.05
C ALA A 166 -2.33 14.86 22.91
N HIS A 167 -3.11 15.75 22.28
CA HIS A 167 -3.83 16.82 22.98
C HIS A 167 -5.03 16.30 23.78
N PHE A 168 -5.86 15.46 23.17
CA PHE A 168 -7.13 15.05 23.76
C PHE A 168 -7.04 13.82 24.64
N PHE A 169 -6.08 12.91 24.46
CA PHE A 169 -6.06 11.65 25.20
C PHE A 169 -6.11 11.85 26.72
N PHE A 170 -5.19 12.66 27.28
CA PHE A 170 -5.19 12.94 28.72
C PHE A 170 -6.25 13.95 29.15
N ALA A 171 -6.65 14.87 28.27
CA ALA A 171 -7.72 15.82 28.56
C ALA A 171 -9.08 15.11 28.69
N GLN A 172 -9.34 14.13 27.82
CA GLN A 172 -10.58 13.35 27.76
C GLN A 172 -10.64 12.23 28.79
N LEU A 173 -9.52 11.63 29.19
CA LEU A 173 -9.50 10.65 30.30
C LEU A 173 -10.10 11.21 31.60
N ASN A 174 -10.06 12.53 31.78
CA ASN A 174 -10.58 13.22 32.96
C ASN A 174 -11.99 13.81 32.75
N GLN A 175 -12.58 13.66 31.56
CA GLN A 175 -13.89 14.23 31.24
C GLN A 175 -14.93 13.13 31.04
N PRO A 176 -16.17 13.31 31.54
CA PRO A 176 -17.27 12.44 31.19
C PRO A 176 -17.58 12.63 29.70
N SER A 177 -17.58 11.54 28.92
CA SER A 177 -17.93 11.63 27.50
C SER A 177 -19.38 12.08 27.35
N ARG A 178 -19.60 12.96 26.38
CA ARG A 178 -20.92 13.50 26.03
C ARG A 178 -21.78 12.54 25.21
N PHE A 179 -21.18 11.48 24.68
CA PHE A 179 -21.88 10.48 23.88
C PHE A 179 -22.25 9.30 24.77
N VAL A 180 -23.42 8.71 24.53
CA VAL A 180 -23.95 7.58 25.33
C VAL A 180 -23.03 6.36 25.25
N ASP A 181 -22.26 6.22 24.17
CA ASP A 181 -21.29 5.16 23.94
C ASP A 181 -19.85 5.50 24.39
N LEU A 182 -19.68 6.67 25.02
CA LEU A 182 -18.42 7.21 25.49
C LEU A 182 -17.36 7.56 24.42
N SER A 183 -17.74 7.64 23.13
CA SER A 183 -16.80 7.96 22.05
C SER A 183 -16.25 9.41 22.10
N PRO A 184 -15.05 9.69 21.57
CA PRO A 184 -14.52 11.05 21.45
C PRO A 184 -15.05 11.78 20.19
N ASP A 185 -15.09 13.11 20.22
CA ASP A 185 -15.47 13.94 19.06
C ASP A 185 -14.32 14.01 18.05
N LEU A 186 -14.35 13.16 17.02
CA LEU A 186 -13.31 13.10 16.00
C LEU A 186 -13.67 14.03 14.83
N LEU A 187 -12.74 14.91 14.45
CA LEU A 187 -12.87 15.74 13.25
C LEU A 187 -12.84 14.87 11.98
N ARG A 188 -13.50 15.35 10.92
CA ARG A 188 -13.55 14.68 9.62
C ARG A 188 -12.18 14.76 8.91
N PRO A 189 -11.62 13.63 8.42
CA PRO A 189 -10.43 13.67 7.56
C PRO A 189 -10.78 14.22 6.18
N ALA A 190 -9.82 14.86 5.52
CA ALA A 190 -9.98 15.36 4.16
C ALA A 190 -9.57 14.31 3.11
N ALA A 191 -8.70 13.35 3.39
CA ALA A 191 -8.25 12.37 2.42
C ALA A 191 -9.41 11.46 1.98
N LYS A 192 -9.56 11.31 0.66
CA LYS A 192 -10.72 10.63 0.06
C LYS A 192 -10.87 9.20 0.56
N TRP A 193 -9.76 8.47 0.71
CA TRP A 193 -9.75 7.07 1.17
C TRP A 193 -10.07 6.92 2.66
N LEU A 194 -9.97 8.00 3.44
CA LEU A 194 -10.33 8.05 4.85
C LEU A 194 -11.67 8.75 5.09
N SER A 195 -12.29 9.29 4.03
CA SER A 195 -13.53 10.04 4.14
C SER A 195 -14.69 9.14 4.58
N TRP A 196 -15.56 9.69 5.43
CA TRP A 196 -16.72 8.99 6.00
C TRP A 196 -17.83 8.71 4.99
N THR A 197 -17.64 9.09 3.72
CA THR A 197 -18.68 8.95 2.70
C THR A 197 -18.90 7.50 2.26
N THR A 198 -17.96 6.61 2.58
CA THR A 198 -18.10 5.17 2.36
C THR A 198 -17.91 4.43 3.68
N GLN A 199 -18.62 3.31 3.84
CA GLN A 199 -18.49 2.43 5.00
C GLN A 199 -17.04 1.94 5.13
N THR A 200 -16.43 1.52 4.02
CA THR A 200 -15.02 1.13 3.97
C THR A 200 -14.09 2.26 4.42
N GLY A 201 -14.26 3.48 3.91
CA GLY A 201 -13.44 4.64 4.29
C GLY A 201 -13.53 4.99 5.78
N PHE A 202 -14.75 4.91 6.35
CA PHE A 202 -14.96 5.06 7.79
C PHE A 202 -14.21 3.99 8.61
N LEU A 203 -14.30 2.72 8.21
CA LEU A 203 -13.60 1.63 8.88
C LEU A 203 -12.08 1.78 8.78
N LEU A 204 -11.56 2.16 7.59
CA LEU A 204 -10.13 2.40 7.36
C LEU A 204 -9.60 3.57 8.20
N LEU A 205 -10.36 4.66 8.34
CA LEU A 205 -10.00 5.74 9.24
C LEU A 205 -9.94 5.28 10.70
N GLY A 206 -10.95 4.53 11.16
CA GLY A 206 -10.95 3.97 12.51
C GLY A 206 -9.70 3.13 12.77
N MET A 207 -9.29 2.33 11.78
CA MET A 207 -8.08 1.52 11.86
C MET A 207 -6.81 2.38 11.88
N LEU A 208 -6.74 3.45 11.07
CA LEU A 208 -5.62 4.38 11.09
C LEU A 208 -5.47 5.03 12.46
N ILE A 209 -6.56 5.56 13.04
CA ILE A 209 -6.57 6.15 14.38
C ILE A 209 -6.13 5.11 15.42
N ALA A 210 -6.64 3.87 15.34
CA ALA A 210 -6.23 2.79 16.22
C ALA A 210 -4.73 2.50 16.13
N ILE A 211 -4.16 2.42 14.92
CA ILE A 211 -2.72 2.21 14.70
C ILE A 211 -1.91 3.36 15.30
N LYS A 212 -2.32 4.61 15.06
CA LYS A 212 -1.65 5.80 15.59
C LYS A 212 -1.70 5.86 17.12
N MET A 213 -2.88 5.63 17.71
CA MET A 213 -3.08 5.57 19.16
C MET A 213 -2.23 4.45 19.78
N ARG A 214 -2.25 3.26 19.19
CA ARG A 214 -1.44 2.12 19.63
C ARG A 214 0.05 2.48 19.67
N ARG A 215 0.55 3.13 18.60
CA ARG A 215 1.94 3.60 18.53
C ARG A 215 2.25 4.64 19.60
N PHE A 216 1.41 5.67 19.74
CA PHE A 216 1.54 6.71 20.76
C PHE A 216 1.66 6.12 22.18
N LEU A 217 0.80 5.17 22.51
CA LEU A 217 0.78 4.52 23.83
C LEU A 217 1.99 3.60 24.05
N LEU A 218 2.41 2.82 23.05
CA LEU A 218 3.57 1.94 23.16
C LEU A 218 4.89 2.71 23.28
N GLU A 219 5.02 3.82 22.55
CA GLU A 219 6.25 4.62 22.55
C GLU A 219 6.34 5.53 23.78
N GLY A 220 5.24 6.21 24.15
CA GLY A 220 5.23 7.23 25.22
C GLY A 220 4.73 6.75 26.59
N HIS A 221 3.93 5.69 26.65
CA HIS A 221 3.14 5.33 27.83
C HIS A 221 3.12 3.83 28.12
N LYS A 222 4.30 3.20 28.13
CA LYS A 222 4.48 1.73 28.27
C LYS A 222 3.69 1.08 29.42
N GLY A 223 3.42 1.81 30.51
CA GLY A 223 2.62 1.30 31.64
C GLY A 223 1.16 1.00 31.31
N ILE A 224 0.61 1.58 30.24
CA ILE A 224 -0.78 1.35 29.82
C ILE A 224 -0.94 -0.05 29.21
N VAL A 225 0.10 -0.61 28.60
CA VAL A 225 0.05 -1.89 27.85
C VAL A 225 -0.34 -3.09 28.73
N SER A 226 -0.08 -3.01 30.03
CA SER A 226 -0.46 -4.07 30.98
C SER A 226 -1.86 -3.89 31.59
N THR A 227 -2.58 -2.84 31.23
CA THR A 227 -3.91 -2.53 31.79
C THR A 227 -5.02 -3.34 31.11
N GLU A 228 -6.16 -3.46 31.78
CA GLU A 228 -7.36 -4.07 31.21
C GLU A 228 -7.90 -3.26 30.02
N SER A 229 -7.92 -1.93 30.14
CA SER A 229 -8.34 -1.02 29.06
C SER A 229 -7.50 -1.19 27.79
N TRP A 230 -6.21 -1.52 27.91
CA TRP A 230 -5.38 -1.84 26.75
C TRP A 230 -5.82 -3.14 26.06
N LYS A 231 -6.19 -4.17 26.82
CA LYS A 231 -6.69 -5.43 26.26
C LYS A 231 -7.99 -5.20 25.50
N GLU A 232 -8.92 -4.45 26.08
CA GLU A 232 -10.18 -4.07 25.42
C GLU A 232 -9.93 -3.27 24.14
N PHE A 233 -8.98 -2.32 24.18
CA PHE A 233 -8.57 -1.57 23.00
C PHE A 233 -8.03 -2.50 21.91
N ASP A 234 -7.07 -3.38 22.22
CA ASP A 234 -6.49 -4.33 21.26
C ASP A 234 -7.56 -5.30 20.68
N GLU A 235 -8.53 -5.72 21.49
CA GLU A 235 -9.69 -6.51 21.02
C GLU A 235 -10.58 -5.70 20.08
N GLY A 236 -10.86 -4.44 20.39
CA GLY A 236 -11.55 -3.50 19.52
C GLY A 236 -10.84 -3.32 18.18
N VAL A 237 -9.50 -3.22 18.17
CA VAL A 237 -8.71 -3.17 16.93
C VAL A 237 -8.89 -4.43 16.10
N LYS A 238 -8.82 -5.61 16.72
CA LYS A 238 -9.04 -6.90 16.03
C LYS A 238 -10.46 -7.01 15.46
N ALA A 239 -11.46 -6.59 16.22
CA ALA A 239 -12.85 -6.57 15.77
C ALA A 239 -13.05 -5.62 14.58
N LEU A 240 -12.42 -4.44 14.62
CA LEU A 240 -12.43 -3.49 13.50
C LEU A 240 -11.73 -4.07 12.27
N GLN A 241 -10.58 -4.73 12.44
CA GLN A 241 -9.90 -5.43 11.36
C GLN A 241 -10.81 -6.46 10.70
N LYS A 242 -11.49 -7.28 11.51
CA LYS A 242 -12.45 -8.26 11.00
C LYS A 242 -13.54 -7.60 10.16
N ARG A 243 -14.14 -6.50 10.64
CA ARG A 243 -15.17 -5.76 9.88
C ARG A 243 -14.66 -5.23 8.55
N ILE A 244 -13.41 -4.76 8.49
CA ILE A 244 -12.78 -4.34 7.22
C ILE A 244 -12.67 -5.54 6.27
N MET A 245 -12.21 -6.69 6.75
CA MET A 245 -12.11 -7.88 5.91
C MET A 245 -13.48 -8.36 5.44
N ASP A 246 -14.50 -8.34 6.31
CA ASP A 246 -15.87 -8.72 5.96
C ASP A 246 -16.46 -7.78 4.89
N GLU A 247 -16.21 -6.47 4.99
CA GLU A 247 -16.63 -5.47 3.99
C GLU A 247 -15.92 -5.66 2.64
N VAL A 248 -14.61 -5.89 2.65
CA VAL A 248 -13.81 -6.05 1.42
C VAL A 248 -14.14 -7.35 0.69
N HIS A 249 -14.53 -8.41 1.40
CA HIS A 249 -14.91 -9.69 0.81
C HIS A 249 -16.41 -9.81 0.48
N GLN A 250 -17.23 -8.80 0.76
CA GLN A 250 -18.62 -8.80 0.31
C GLN A 250 -18.65 -8.62 -1.22
N PRO A 251 -19.26 -9.55 -1.97
CA PRO A 251 -19.31 -9.51 -3.43
C PRO A 251 -20.23 -8.42 -3.98
#